data_AF-A0A7C3YTD8-F1
#
_entry.id   AF-A0A7C3YTD8-F1
#
_cell.length_a   1.000
_cell.length_b   1.000
_cell.length_c   1.000
_cell.angle_alpha   90.00
_cell.angle_beta   90.00
_cell.angle_gamma   90.00
#
_symmetry.space_group_name_H-M   'P 1'
#
loop_
_entity.id
_entity.type
_entity.pdbx_description
1 polymer ?
#
loop_
_entity_poly.entity_id
_entity_poly.type
_entity_poly.pdbx_seq_one_letter_code
_entity_poly.pdbx_strand_id
1 'polypeptide(L)'
;MNAIKQKYKSLYETWYGKYNVYGAFIEKSIKLLKPKGRLIFVVPAKFMILDEFKKLRTFLSQSGKTTLIYLGPDAFKPEADVSSVVLDFRKSDINSYLELFEYQNNEIHTIKINSRWKGEVVKFETNYTRKLESACLHRLHDIYEIKVSPRTPEIKNSLLIEKEKPIQIEDYIPLLNGRNLKCNKINYDCLTGYWIKKTDVSKLRGYFQNPHIVVGLGFRENGKVAGALDKKCYPWMGDVYHLLKKGDLFSSKFDMSDTEILEYLN
;
A
#
# COMPACT_ATOMS: atom_id res chain seq x y z
N MET A 1 -10.70 -27.09 -2.22
CA MET A 1 -10.68 -25.61 -2.25
C MET A 1 -9.71 -25.01 -3.32
N ASN A 2 -8.63 -25.70 -3.70
CA ASN A 2 -7.60 -25.15 -4.62
C ASN A 2 -8.01 -25.12 -6.12
N ALA A 3 -8.78 -26.11 -6.60
CA ALA A 3 -9.17 -26.23 -8.02
C ALA A 3 -10.12 -25.11 -8.51
N ILE A 4 -11.10 -24.70 -7.70
CA ILE A 4 -12.05 -23.63 -8.06
C ILE A 4 -11.32 -22.28 -8.19
N LYS A 5 -10.39 -21.99 -7.27
CA LYS A 5 -9.57 -20.77 -7.33
C LYS A 5 -8.70 -20.73 -8.59
N GLN A 6 -8.10 -21.87 -8.96
CA GLN A 6 -7.33 -21.98 -10.21
C GLN A 6 -8.21 -21.77 -11.44
N LYS A 7 -9.44 -22.33 -11.45
CA LYS A 7 -10.41 -22.11 -12.53
C LYS A 7 -10.78 -20.64 -12.68
N TYR A 8 -11.03 -19.91 -11.59
CA TYR A 8 -11.29 -18.47 -11.70
C TYR A 8 -10.09 -17.67 -12.19
N LYS A 9 -8.88 -18.03 -11.75
CA LYS A 9 -7.65 -17.40 -12.24
C LYS A 9 -7.47 -17.54 -13.75
N SER A 10 -7.85 -18.68 -14.33
CA SER A 10 -7.74 -18.88 -15.78
C SER A 10 -8.87 -18.23 -16.58
N LEU A 11 -10.03 -17.98 -15.95
CA LEU A 11 -11.19 -17.38 -16.61
C LEU A 11 -11.14 -15.85 -16.69
N TYR A 12 -10.45 -15.18 -15.76
CA TYR A 12 -10.47 -13.73 -15.63
C TYR A 12 -9.10 -13.13 -15.96
N GLU A 13 -9.06 -12.32 -17.02
CA GLU A 13 -7.80 -11.71 -17.50
C GLU A 13 -7.26 -10.66 -16.53
N THR A 14 -8.15 -10.07 -15.74
CA THR A 14 -7.80 -9.06 -14.74
C THR A 14 -7.23 -9.66 -13.45
N TRP A 15 -7.30 -10.99 -13.26
CA TRP A 15 -6.81 -11.63 -12.05
C TRP A 15 -5.29 -11.48 -11.91
N TYR A 16 -4.86 -10.82 -10.82
CA TYR A 16 -3.45 -10.63 -10.48
C TYR A 16 -3.25 -10.61 -8.95
N GLY A 17 -2.18 -11.26 -8.47
CA GLY A 17 -1.89 -11.34 -7.03
C GLY A 17 -2.92 -12.17 -6.25
N LYS A 18 -3.26 -11.73 -5.02
CA LYS A 18 -4.31 -12.37 -4.21
C LYS A 18 -5.67 -12.20 -4.87
N TYR A 19 -5.94 -10.99 -5.37
CA TYR A 19 -7.15 -10.56 -6.07
C TYR A 19 -8.42 -10.71 -5.23
N ASN A 20 -9.50 -10.04 -5.62
CA ASN A 20 -10.78 -10.12 -4.92
C ASN A 20 -11.90 -10.48 -5.89
N VAL A 21 -12.88 -11.21 -5.39
CA VAL A 21 -14.05 -11.66 -6.14
C VAL A 21 -14.83 -10.48 -6.76
N TYR A 22 -14.92 -9.32 -6.09
CA TYR A 22 -15.63 -8.17 -6.67
C TYR A 22 -14.97 -7.68 -7.98
N GLY A 23 -13.65 -7.81 -8.12
CA GLY A 23 -12.94 -7.47 -9.35
C GLY A 23 -13.31 -8.40 -10.50
N ALA A 24 -13.46 -9.70 -10.21
CA ALA A 24 -13.94 -10.69 -11.17
C ALA A 24 -15.41 -10.45 -11.57
N PHE A 25 -16.26 -10.03 -10.62
CA PHE A 25 -17.65 -9.63 -10.91
C PHE A 25 -17.71 -8.42 -11.84
N ILE A 26 -16.86 -7.41 -11.64
CA ILE A 26 -16.78 -6.25 -12.54
C ILE A 26 -16.41 -6.70 -13.96
N GLU A 27 -15.32 -7.47 -14.12
CA GLU A 27 -14.88 -7.96 -15.44
C GLU A 27 -16.00 -8.76 -16.12
N LYS A 28 -16.61 -9.71 -15.39
CA LYS A 28 -17.68 -10.54 -15.93
C LYS A 28 -18.87 -9.72 -16.39
N SER A 29 -19.34 -8.79 -15.55
CA SER A 29 -20.48 -7.94 -15.87
C SER A 29 -20.22 -7.09 -17.11
N ILE A 30 -19.03 -6.47 -17.22
CA ILE A 30 -18.67 -5.64 -18.39
C ILE A 30 -18.60 -6.48 -19.67
N LYS A 31 -18.04 -7.69 -19.61
CA LYS A 31 -18.01 -8.61 -20.76
C LYS A 31 -19.41 -9.02 -21.22
N LEU A 32 -20.38 -9.11 -20.29
CA LEU A 32 -21.78 -9.42 -20.58
C LEU A 32 -22.61 -8.22 -21.07
N LEU A 33 -22.14 -6.98 -20.86
CA LEU A 33 -22.86 -5.80 -21.33
C LEU A 33 -22.97 -5.79 -22.87
N LYS A 34 -24.19 -5.54 -23.35
CA LYS A 34 -24.44 -5.14 -24.75
C LYS A 34 -23.70 -3.83 -25.06
N PRO A 35 -23.43 -3.51 -26.34
CA PRO A 35 -22.91 -2.20 -26.74
C PRO A 35 -23.76 -1.07 -26.14
N LYS A 36 -23.11 0.01 -25.66
CA LYS A 36 -23.77 1.13 -24.95
C LYS A 36 -24.43 0.77 -23.61
N GLY A 37 -24.27 -0.48 -23.15
CA GLY A 37 -24.75 -0.93 -21.84
C GLY A 37 -24.06 -0.20 -20.69
N ARG A 38 -24.76 -0.13 -19.55
CA ARG A 38 -24.29 0.53 -18.33
C ARG A 38 -24.24 -0.48 -17.18
N LEU A 39 -23.21 -0.37 -16.36
CA LEU A 39 -23.02 -1.11 -15.12
C LEU A 39 -22.88 -0.10 -13.98
N ILE A 40 -23.67 -0.24 -12.92
CA ILE A 40 -23.53 0.55 -11.70
C ILE A 40 -23.36 -0.41 -10.54
N PHE A 41 -22.19 -0.40 -9.90
CA PHE A 41 -21.91 -1.21 -8.70
C PHE A 41 -21.41 -0.34 -7.56
N VAL A 42 -21.70 -0.77 -6.33
CA VAL A 42 -20.99 -0.27 -5.14
C VAL A 42 -19.93 -1.30 -4.77
N VAL A 43 -18.67 -0.88 -4.73
CA VAL A 43 -17.53 -1.78 -4.47
C VAL A 43 -16.53 -1.13 -3.52
N PRO A 44 -15.65 -1.92 -2.87
CA PRO A 44 -14.55 -1.36 -2.10
C PRO A 44 -13.64 -0.48 -2.97
N ALA A 45 -13.26 0.69 -2.46
CA ALA A 45 -12.39 1.66 -3.17
C ALA A 45 -10.95 1.16 -3.36
N LYS A 46 -10.57 0.03 -2.75
CA LYS A 46 -9.20 -0.53 -2.82
C LYS A 46 -8.70 -0.77 -4.25
N PHE A 47 -9.58 -1.05 -5.22
CA PHE A 47 -9.15 -1.25 -6.61
C PHE A 47 -8.57 0.00 -7.27
N MET A 48 -8.91 1.19 -6.75
CA MET A 48 -8.40 2.46 -7.23
C MET A 48 -6.88 2.58 -7.06
N ILE A 49 -6.32 1.92 -6.02
CA ILE A 49 -4.93 2.11 -5.60
C ILE A 49 -4.08 0.84 -5.62
N LEU A 50 -4.62 -0.32 -5.24
CA LEU A 50 -3.80 -1.51 -5.02
C LEU A 50 -3.33 -2.12 -6.35
N ASP A 51 -2.08 -2.61 -6.37
CA ASP A 51 -1.47 -3.25 -7.54
C ASP A 51 -2.18 -4.52 -7.98
N GLU A 52 -2.82 -5.23 -7.05
CA GLU A 52 -3.64 -6.41 -7.37
C GLU A 52 -4.72 -6.10 -8.41
N PHE A 53 -5.18 -4.85 -8.49
CA PHE A 53 -6.21 -4.40 -9.43
C PHE A 53 -5.66 -3.59 -10.61
N LYS A 54 -4.35 -3.56 -10.83
CA LYS A 54 -3.76 -2.81 -11.96
C LYS A 54 -4.34 -3.26 -13.31
N LYS A 55 -4.50 -4.57 -13.50
CA LYS A 55 -5.10 -5.12 -14.73
C LYS A 55 -6.57 -4.78 -14.85
N LEU A 56 -7.31 -4.74 -13.74
CA LEU A 56 -8.72 -4.32 -13.74
C LEU A 56 -8.86 -2.85 -14.14
N ARG A 57 -8.01 -1.96 -13.61
CA ARG A 57 -8.01 -0.55 -14.00
C ARG A 57 -7.67 -0.36 -15.48
N THR A 58 -6.68 -1.08 -15.99
CA THR A 58 -6.35 -1.08 -17.42
C THR A 58 -7.52 -1.58 -18.27
N PHE A 59 -8.15 -2.70 -17.88
CA PHE A 59 -9.34 -3.23 -18.54
C PHE A 59 -10.49 -2.21 -18.60
N LEU A 60 -10.79 -1.55 -17.48
CA LEU A 60 -11.80 -0.48 -17.42
C LEU A 60 -11.46 0.66 -18.39
N SER A 61 -10.20 1.10 -18.41
CA SER A 61 -9.75 2.17 -19.30
C SER A 61 -9.88 1.81 -20.80
N GLN A 62 -9.80 0.54 -21.15
CA GLN A 62 -9.87 0.08 -22.54
C GLN A 62 -11.30 -0.26 -22.98
N SER A 63 -12.19 -0.54 -22.03
CA SER A 63 -13.52 -1.10 -22.32
C SER A 63 -14.63 -0.06 -22.44
N GLY A 64 -14.39 1.19 -22.02
CA GLY A 64 -15.41 2.24 -22.06
C GLY A 64 -15.12 3.43 -21.16
N LYS A 65 -16.18 4.18 -20.85
CA LYS A 65 -16.14 5.33 -19.93
C LYS A 65 -16.34 4.86 -18.49
N THR A 66 -15.43 5.28 -17.61
CA THR A 66 -15.49 4.99 -16.17
C THR A 66 -15.79 6.26 -15.37
N THR A 67 -16.81 6.20 -14.52
CA THR A 67 -17.14 7.24 -13.55
C THR A 67 -17.12 6.64 -12.15
N LEU A 68 -16.39 7.28 -11.23
CA LEU A 68 -16.21 6.85 -9.85
C LEU A 68 -16.78 7.91 -8.91
N ILE A 69 -17.67 7.52 -7.99
CA ILE A 69 -18.19 8.39 -6.94
C ILE A 69 -17.77 7.82 -5.59
N TYR A 70 -16.79 8.42 -4.95
CA TYR A 70 -16.27 7.96 -3.68
C TYR A 70 -17.26 8.27 -2.56
N LEU A 71 -17.59 7.26 -1.75
CA LEU A 71 -18.57 7.35 -0.67
C LEU A 71 -17.94 7.45 0.72
N GLY A 72 -16.61 7.32 0.82
CA GLY A 72 -15.94 7.29 2.12
C GLY A 72 -16.02 5.92 2.84
N PRO A 73 -15.44 5.85 4.05
CA PRO A 73 -15.43 4.64 4.90
C PRO A 73 -16.74 4.41 5.67
N ASP A 74 -17.64 5.39 5.73
CA ASP A 74 -18.78 5.37 6.65
C ASP A 74 -20.07 4.87 6.00
N ALA A 75 -20.10 4.68 4.68
CA ALA A 75 -21.30 4.32 3.92
C ALA A 75 -21.96 2.99 4.34
N PHE A 76 -21.21 2.09 4.97
CA PHE A 76 -21.69 0.79 5.46
C PHE A 76 -21.43 0.60 6.96
N LYS A 77 -21.16 1.67 7.70
CA LYS A 77 -21.03 1.57 9.16
C LYS A 77 -22.40 1.53 9.83
N PRO A 78 -22.54 0.80 10.95
CA PRO A 78 -21.48 0.06 11.66
C PRO A 78 -21.19 -1.35 11.13
N GLU A 79 -21.94 -1.85 10.15
CA GLU A 79 -21.91 -3.24 9.70
C GLU A 79 -20.58 -3.65 9.05
N ALA A 80 -19.90 -2.71 8.38
CA ALA A 80 -18.63 -2.96 7.71
C ALA A 80 -17.70 -1.73 7.72
N ASP A 81 -16.44 -1.97 8.08
CA ASP A 81 -15.36 -0.98 7.97
C ASP A 81 -14.71 -1.04 6.57
N VAL A 82 -15.35 -0.40 5.59
CA VAL A 82 -14.91 -0.43 4.19
C VAL A 82 -15.14 0.89 3.45
N SER A 83 -14.05 1.52 3.01
CA SER A 83 -14.12 2.62 2.05
C SER A 83 -14.73 2.15 0.74
N SER A 84 -15.81 2.80 0.33
CA SER A 84 -16.61 2.37 -0.81
C SER A 84 -16.65 3.41 -1.92
N VAL A 85 -16.91 2.94 -3.13
CA VAL A 85 -17.05 3.78 -4.32
C VAL A 85 -18.18 3.22 -5.18
N VAL A 86 -18.98 4.11 -5.76
CA VAL A 86 -19.88 3.75 -6.86
C VAL A 86 -19.07 3.74 -8.14
N LEU A 87 -19.01 2.58 -8.78
CA LEU A 87 -18.50 2.42 -10.14
C LEU A 87 -19.69 2.52 -11.11
N ASP A 88 -19.78 3.63 -11.83
CA ASP A 88 -20.66 3.81 -12.98
C ASP A 88 -19.84 3.66 -14.27
N PHE A 89 -20.00 2.52 -14.93
CA PHE A 89 -19.29 2.18 -16.15
C PHE A 89 -20.24 2.14 -17.34
N ARG A 90 -19.84 2.76 -18.45
CA ARG A 90 -20.57 2.72 -19.72
C ARG A 90 -19.70 2.13 -20.81
N LYS A 91 -20.16 1.03 -21.41
CA LYS A 91 -19.47 0.37 -22.52
C LYS A 91 -19.63 1.22 -23.78
N SER A 92 -18.54 1.72 -24.33
CA SER A 92 -18.53 2.62 -25.47
C SER A 92 -17.20 2.60 -26.19
N ASP A 93 -17.15 3.15 -27.41
CA ASP A 93 -15.90 3.31 -28.15
C ASP A 93 -14.98 4.40 -27.55
N ILE A 94 -15.54 5.25 -26.67
CA ILE A 94 -14.76 6.15 -25.82
C ILE A 94 -13.97 5.30 -24.84
N ASN A 95 -12.67 5.24 -25.05
CA ASN A 95 -11.71 4.65 -24.13
C ASN A 95 -10.93 5.74 -23.40
N SER A 96 -10.15 5.31 -22.42
CA SER A 96 -9.22 6.11 -21.65
C SER A 96 -9.86 7.25 -20.84
N TYR A 97 -11.13 7.11 -20.47
CA TYR A 97 -11.89 8.19 -19.85
C TYR A 97 -12.28 7.84 -18.40
N LEU A 98 -11.90 8.72 -17.48
CA LEU A 98 -12.20 8.63 -16.05
C LEU A 98 -12.79 9.95 -15.54
N GLU A 99 -13.91 9.86 -14.84
CA GLU A 99 -14.40 10.92 -13.95
C GLU A 99 -14.32 10.44 -12.51
N LEU A 100 -13.79 11.27 -11.63
CA LEU A 100 -13.75 11.05 -10.20
C LEU A 100 -14.54 12.13 -9.51
N PHE A 101 -15.50 11.69 -8.71
CA PHE A 101 -16.33 12.48 -7.84
C PHE A 101 -16.20 12.02 -6.39
N GLU A 102 -16.56 12.90 -5.47
CA GLU A 102 -16.70 12.62 -4.05
C GLU A 102 -18.13 12.95 -3.61
N TYR A 103 -18.75 12.04 -2.86
CA TYR A 103 -20.02 12.29 -2.21
C TYR A 103 -19.77 12.75 -0.77
N GLN A 104 -20.14 13.98 -0.47
CA GLN A 104 -19.99 14.57 0.86
C GLN A 104 -21.15 15.55 1.11
N ASN A 105 -21.65 15.62 2.34
CA ASN A 105 -22.72 16.57 2.74
C ASN A 105 -23.97 16.51 1.84
N ASN A 106 -24.35 15.31 1.40
CA ASN A 106 -25.45 15.07 0.45
C ASN A 106 -25.28 15.70 -0.94
N GLU A 107 -24.06 16.09 -1.31
CA GLU A 107 -23.70 16.62 -2.61
C GLU A 107 -22.62 15.78 -3.28
N ILE A 108 -22.56 15.86 -4.62
CA ILE A 108 -21.51 15.21 -5.42
C ILE A 108 -20.59 16.29 -5.95
N HIS A 109 -19.32 16.24 -5.54
CA HIS A 109 -18.30 17.19 -5.96
C HIS A 109 -17.36 16.57 -6.99
N THR A 110 -17.06 17.30 -8.06
CA THR A 110 -16.08 16.89 -9.07
C THR A 110 -14.67 17.03 -8.52
N ILE A 111 -13.91 15.94 -8.52
CA ILE A 111 -12.50 15.94 -8.12
C ILE A 111 -11.59 16.00 -9.33
N LYS A 112 -11.83 15.14 -10.33
CA LYS A 112 -10.96 15.03 -11.51
C LYS A 112 -11.70 14.48 -12.72
N ILE A 113 -11.38 15.02 -13.89
CA ILE A 113 -11.74 14.44 -15.18
C ILE A 113 -10.44 14.17 -15.93
N ASN A 114 -10.27 12.93 -16.41
CA ASN A 114 -9.09 12.51 -17.16
C ASN A 114 -9.53 11.77 -18.43
N SER A 115 -9.37 12.41 -19.59
CA SER A 115 -9.68 11.85 -20.91
C SER A 115 -8.55 10.98 -21.50
N ARG A 116 -7.48 10.73 -20.74
CA ARG A 116 -6.32 9.93 -21.14
C ARG A 116 -5.90 8.90 -20.09
N TRP A 117 -6.79 8.52 -19.18
CA TRP A 117 -6.52 7.53 -18.15
C TRP A 117 -6.26 6.16 -18.77
N LYS A 118 -5.13 5.50 -18.46
CA LYS A 118 -4.76 4.17 -18.98
C LYS A 118 -4.79 3.07 -17.92
N GLY A 119 -5.42 3.35 -16.78
CA GLY A 119 -5.49 2.44 -15.65
C GLY A 119 -4.47 2.73 -14.55
N GLU A 120 -3.85 3.92 -14.57
CA GLU A 120 -3.02 4.39 -13.46
C GLU A 120 -3.83 4.45 -12.16
N VAL A 121 -3.12 4.53 -11.03
CA VAL A 121 -3.74 4.70 -9.71
C VAL A 121 -4.63 5.94 -9.71
N VAL A 122 -5.85 5.79 -9.21
CA VAL A 122 -6.81 6.89 -9.08
C VAL A 122 -6.57 7.58 -7.75
N LYS A 123 -6.06 8.82 -7.80
CA LYS A 123 -5.73 9.65 -6.64
C LYS A 123 -6.67 10.86 -6.54
N PHE A 124 -6.86 11.33 -5.31
CA PHE A 124 -7.47 12.63 -5.02
C PHE A 124 -6.37 13.69 -5.09
N GLU A 125 -6.16 14.24 -6.28
CA GLU A 125 -5.15 15.26 -6.53
C GLU A 125 -5.71 16.65 -6.22
N THR A 126 -4.93 17.46 -5.52
CA THR A 126 -5.22 18.88 -5.30
C THR A 126 -4.21 19.74 -6.05
N ASN A 127 -4.45 21.06 -6.11
CA ASN A 127 -3.43 21.99 -6.61
C ASN A 127 -2.14 21.90 -5.80
N TYR A 128 -2.24 21.67 -4.49
CA TYR A 128 -1.08 21.49 -3.62
C TYR A 128 -0.30 20.22 -3.99
N THR A 129 -0.95 19.05 -4.08
CA THR A 129 -0.24 17.79 -4.36
C THR A 129 0.40 17.80 -5.75
N ARG A 130 -0.26 18.41 -6.74
CA ARG A 130 0.32 18.56 -8.09
C ARG A 130 1.54 19.47 -8.10
N LYS A 131 1.48 20.61 -7.41
CA LYS A 131 2.64 21.52 -7.26
C LYS A 131 3.79 20.81 -6.57
N LEU A 132 3.52 20.11 -5.47
CA LEU A 132 4.51 19.32 -4.75
C LEU A 132 5.15 18.26 -5.64
N GLU A 133 4.35 17.42 -6.30
CA GLU A 133 4.87 16.37 -7.21
C GLU A 133 5.67 16.97 -8.39
N SER A 134 5.34 18.18 -8.87
CA SER A 134 6.08 18.85 -9.94
C SER A 134 7.36 19.56 -9.48
N ALA A 135 7.41 19.98 -8.21
CA ALA A 135 8.56 20.68 -7.64
C ALA A 135 9.63 19.70 -7.12
N CYS A 136 9.23 18.50 -6.71
CA CYS A 136 10.15 17.48 -6.23
C CYS A 136 10.91 16.82 -7.38
N LEU A 137 12.23 16.99 -7.38
CA LEU A 137 13.13 16.37 -8.37
C LEU A 137 13.26 14.85 -8.19
N HIS A 138 13.00 14.35 -6.99
CA HIS A 138 13.17 12.95 -6.63
C HIS A 138 11.94 12.39 -5.94
N ARG A 139 11.63 11.13 -6.24
CA ARG A 139 10.74 10.30 -5.44
C ARG A 139 11.56 9.49 -4.45
N LEU A 140 10.91 9.03 -3.39
CA LEU A 140 11.59 8.23 -2.35
C LEU A 140 12.30 6.99 -2.94
N HIS A 141 11.67 6.33 -3.93
CA HIS A 141 12.25 5.17 -4.60
C HIS A 141 13.44 5.50 -5.50
N ASP A 142 13.67 6.76 -5.85
CA ASP A 142 14.85 7.17 -6.62
C ASP A 142 16.07 7.12 -5.73
N ILE A 143 15.92 7.55 -4.46
CA ILE A 143 16.99 7.68 -3.47
C ILE A 143 17.18 6.39 -2.64
N TYR A 144 16.09 5.71 -2.32
CA TYR A 144 16.09 4.56 -1.41
C TYR A 144 15.65 3.28 -2.12
N GLU A 145 16.31 2.18 -1.78
CA GLU A 145 15.72 0.86 -1.92
C GLU A 145 14.71 0.64 -0.77
N ILE A 146 13.46 0.35 -1.13
CA ILE A 146 12.38 0.17 -0.17
C ILE A 146 12.14 -1.33 0.03
N LYS A 147 12.44 -1.84 1.23
CA LYS A 147 12.15 -3.24 1.62
C LYS A 147 10.97 -3.29 2.58
N VAL A 148 10.35 -4.46 2.68
CA VAL A 148 9.29 -4.76 3.67
C VAL A 148 9.83 -5.76 4.68
N SER A 149 9.45 -5.60 5.95
CA SER A 149 9.80 -6.57 6.98
C SER A 149 9.28 -7.98 6.66
N PRO A 150 9.93 -9.03 7.19
CA PRO A 150 9.40 -10.38 7.22
C PRO A 150 7.94 -10.42 7.72
N ARG A 151 7.11 -11.22 7.06
CA ARG A 151 5.68 -11.33 7.42
C ARG A 151 5.49 -12.25 8.62
N THR A 152 4.39 -12.09 9.35
CA THR A 152 4.08 -12.91 10.53
C THR A 152 4.21 -14.42 10.30
N PRO A 153 3.74 -15.01 9.17
CA PRO A 153 3.93 -16.44 8.92
C PRO A 153 5.41 -16.84 8.78
N GLU A 154 6.22 -15.98 8.18
CA GLU A 154 7.66 -16.20 8.03
C GLU A 154 8.35 -16.23 9.40
N ILE A 155 8.01 -15.27 10.27
CA ILE A 155 8.53 -15.23 11.65
C ILE A 155 8.08 -16.46 12.45
N LYS A 156 6.79 -16.80 12.41
CA LYS A 156 6.23 -17.92 13.17
C LYS A 156 6.82 -19.28 12.80
N ASN A 157 7.25 -19.44 11.56
CA ASN A 157 7.78 -20.69 11.02
C ASN A 157 9.32 -20.73 10.97
N SER A 158 10.00 -19.65 11.36
CA SER A 158 11.45 -19.59 11.38
C SER A 158 12.02 -20.34 12.59
N LEU A 159 13.07 -21.12 12.37
CA LEU A 159 13.83 -21.82 13.41
C LEU A 159 14.75 -20.88 14.21
N LEU A 160 14.92 -19.63 13.75
CA LEU A 160 15.76 -18.63 14.42
C LEU A 160 15.00 -17.85 15.50
N ILE A 161 13.68 -18.04 15.60
CA ILE A 161 12.80 -17.21 16.41
C ILE A 161 12.32 -17.97 17.65
N GLU A 162 12.64 -17.41 18.80
CA GLU A 162 12.08 -17.83 20.08
C GLU A 162 10.72 -17.16 20.32
N LYS A 163 9.73 -17.95 20.73
CA LYS A 163 8.33 -17.51 20.90
C LYS A 163 7.97 -17.19 22.35
N GLU A 164 8.93 -17.38 23.24
CA GLU A 164 8.85 -17.10 24.66
C GLU A 164 10.09 -16.31 25.06
N LYS A 165 10.05 -15.69 26.24
CA LYS A 165 11.19 -14.95 26.76
C LYS A 165 12.35 -15.90 27.04
N PRO A 166 13.52 -15.75 26.40
CA PRO A 166 14.67 -16.60 26.66
C PRO A 166 15.16 -16.47 28.10
N ILE A 167 15.67 -17.58 28.66
CA ILE A 167 16.26 -17.62 30.00
C ILE A 167 17.51 -16.72 30.05
N GLN A 168 18.38 -16.82 29.04
CA GLN A 168 19.57 -15.97 28.88
C GLN A 168 19.24 -14.76 28.00
N ILE A 169 18.49 -13.81 28.55
CA ILE A 169 17.96 -12.66 27.79
C ILE A 169 19.04 -11.78 27.16
N GLU A 170 20.26 -11.78 27.72
CA GLU A 170 21.37 -10.92 27.30
C GLU A 170 21.85 -11.20 25.87
N ASP A 171 21.69 -12.42 25.38
CA ASP A 171 22.09 -12.82 24.02
C ASP A 171 21.00 -12.59 22.98
N TYR A 172 19.82 -12.18 23.41
CA TYR A 172 18.64 -12.04 22.56
C TYR A 172 18.17 -10.60 22.47
N ILE A 173 17.50 -10.30 21.38
CA ILE A 173 16.79 -9.04 21.19
C ILE A 173 15.38 -9.30 20.67
N PRO A 174 14.40 -8.44 21.02
CA PRO A 174 13.04 -8.60 20.58
C PRO A 174 12.87 -8.23 19.11
N LEU A 175 11.94 -8.90 18.44
CA LEU A 175 11.45 -8.47 17.14
C LEU A 175 10.44 -7.34 17.33
N LEU A 176 10.68 -6.22 16.66
CA LEU A 176 9.82 -5.05 16.69
C LEU A 176 8.74 -5.17 15.61
N ASN A 177 7.60 -4.52 15.82
CA ASN A 177 6.58 -4.39 14.78
C ASN A 177 6.03 -2.97 14.72
N GLY A 178 4.98 -2.75 13.92
CA GLY A 178 4.33 -1.46 13.82
C GLY A 178 4.05 -0.79 15.18
N ARG A 179 3.67 -1.49 16.25
CA ARG A 179 3.37 -0.89 17.56
C ARG A 179 4.58 -0.25 18.24
N ASN A 180 5.79 -0.70 17.89
CA ASN A 180 7.05 -0.17 18.39
C ASN A 180 7.42 1.17 17.74
N LEU A 181 6.82 1.53 16.60
CA LEU A 181 7.18 2.71 15.84
C LEU A 181 6.25 3.91 16.13
N LYS A 182 6.87 5.05 16.42
CA LYS A 182 6.26 6.36 16.64
C LYS A 182 6.99 7.40 15.78
N CYS A 183 6.42 8.58 15.57
CA CYS A 183 7.13 9.62 14.81
C CYS A 183 8.46 9.94 15.52
N ASN A 184 9.58 9.80 14.80
CA ASN A 184 10.94 10.03 15.31
C ASN A 184 11.38 9.17 16.51
N LYS A 185 10.62 8.13 16.88
CA LYS A 185 10.91 7.32 18.07
C LYS A 185 10.61 5.84 17.87
N ILE A 186 11.51 5.01 18.37
CA ILE A 186 11.34 3.56 18.42
C ILE A 186 11.28 3.12 19.88
N ASN A 187 10.21 2.42 20.25
CA ASN A 187 10.16 1.64 21.48
C ASN A 187 10.83 0.28 21.24
N TYR A 188 11.91 0.00 21.96
CA TYR A 188 12.66 -1.25 21.84
C TYR A 188 12.14 -2.38 22.75
N ASP A 189 11.04 -2.16 23.48
CA ASP A 189 10.41 -3.18 24.30
C ASP A 189 9.86 -4.35 23.47
N CYS A 190 9.82 -5.54 24.08
CA CYS A 190 9.23 -6.71 23.46
C CYS A 190 7.69 -6.64 23.49
N LEU A 191 7.09 -6.11 22.42
CA LEU A 191 5.63 -6.06 22.26
C LEU A 191 5.08 -7.28 21.50
N THR A 192 5.93 -7.98 20.75
CA THR A 192 5.53 -9.09 19.87
C THR A 192 5.57 -10.44 20.55
N GLY A 193 6.36 -10.59 21.63
CA GLY A 193 6.67 -11.87 22.24
C GLY A 193 7.72 -12.70 21.50
N TYR A 194 8.28 -12.18 20.39
CA TYR A 194 9.28 -12.89 19.59
C TYR A 194 10.68 -12.35 19.86
N TRP A 195 11.64 -13.27 19.95
CA TRP A 195 13.04 -12.98 20.21
C TRP A 195 13.93 -13.68 19.17
N ILE A 196 15.12 -13.12 18.94
CA ILE A 196 16.16 -13.73 18.12
C ILE A 196 17.52 -13.49 18.77
N LYS A 197 18.43 -14.45 18.62
CA LYS A 197 19.82 -14.26 19.04
C LYS A 197 20.44 -13.10 18.28
N LYS A 198 21.19 -12.25 18.97
CA LYS A 198 21.90 -11.09 18.38
C LYS A 198 22.76 -11.51 17.17
N THR A 199 23.39 -12.67 17.24
CA THR A 199 24.25 -13.23 16.18
C THR A 199 23.49 -13.68 14.93
N ASP A 200 22.17 -13.87 15.02
CA ASP A 200 21.34 -14.44 13.93
C ASP A 200 20.47 -13.38 13.24
N VAL A 201 20.49 -12.13 13.70
CA VAL A 201 19.67 -11.02 13.14
C VAL A 201 19.87 -10.86 11.64
N SER A 202 21.12 -10.94 11.18
CA SER A 202 21.47 -10.79 9.76
C SER A 202 20.99 -11.96 8.89
N LYS A 203 20.83 -13.15 9.49
CA LYS A 203 20.28 -14.33 8.82
C LYS A 203 18.79 -14.16 8.53
N LEU A 204 18.08 -13.36 9.32
CA LEU A 204 16.69 -13.00 9.04
C LEU A 204 16.63 -12.05 7.83
N ARG A 205 17.36 -10.94 7.89
CA ARG A 205 17.60 -10.02 6.75
C ARG A 205 18.94 -9.31 6.93
N GLY A 206 19.78 -9.33 5.90
CA GLY A 206 21.12 -8.71 5.97
C GLY A 206 21.09 -7.20 6.26
N TYR A 207 20.06 -6.48 5.81
CA TYR A 207 19.93 -5.05 6.05
C TYR A 207 19.64 -4.67 7.52
N PHE A 208 19.32 -5.64 8.39
CA PHE A 208 19.25 -5.41 9.84
C PHE A 208 20.63 -5.28 10.51
N GLN A 209 21.73 -5.27 9.75
CA GLN A 209 23.06 -5.00 10.30
C GLN A 209 23.43 -3.51 10.29
N ASN A 210 22.76 -2.71 9.46
CA ASN A 210 23.13 -1.31 9.25
C ASN A 210 22.01 -0.38 9.74
N PRO A 211 22.34 0.78 10.35
CA PRO A 211 21.35 1.79 10.67
C PRO A 211 20.57 2.23 9.43
N HIS A 212 19.25 2.34 9.55
CA HIS A 212 18.40 2.77 8.45
C HIS A 212 17.07 3.32 8.95
N ILE A 213 16.39 4.05 8.08
CA ILE A 213 15.06 4.59 8.38
C ILE A 213 14.02 3.49 8.24
N VAL A 214 13.16 3.38 9.25
CA VAL A 214 11.96 2.54 9.24
C VAL A 214 10.72 3.42 9.12
N VAL A 215 9.74 2.95 8.36
CA VAL A 215 8.49 3.68 8.07
C VAL A 215 7.29 2.78 8.29
N GLY A 216 6.31 3.25 9.06
CA GLY A 216 5.09 2.49 9.31
C GLY A 216 4.18 2.39 8.09
N LEU A 217 3.41 1.30 7.96
CA LEU A 217 2.29 1.29 7.04
C LEU A 217 1.14 2.15 7.57
N GLY A 218 0.66 3.07 6.73
CA GLY A 218 -0.50 3.91 7.01
C GLY A 218 -0.18 5.14 7.86
N PHE A 219 -1.21 5.94 8.12
CA PHE A 219 -1.08 7.17 8.90
C PHE A 219 -1.16 6.92 10.40
N ARG A 220 -0.44 7.71 11.18
CA ARG A 220 -0.35 7.71 12.64
C ARG A 220 -0.34 9.14 13.16
N GLU A 221 -0.60 9.32 14.45
CA GLU A 221 -0.35 10.59 15.17
C GLU A 221 -0.76 11.83 14.37
N ASN A 222 -2.07 11.98 14.13
CA ASN A 222 -2.67 13.08 13.37
C ASN A 222 -2.36 13.09 11.87
N GLY A 223 -2.27 11.93 11.22
CA GLY A 223 -2.18 11.83 9.76
C GLY A 223 -0.75 11.75 9.20
N LYS A 224 0.24 11.48 10.05
CA LYS A 224 1.67 11.38 9.71
C LYS A 224 2.08 9.98 9.29
N VAL A 225 3.14 9.82 8.51
CA VAL A 225 3.57 8.51 7.98
C VAL A 225 4.42 7.71 8.98
N ALA A 226 4.79 8.31 10.13
CA ALA A 226 5.58 7.71 11.22
C ALA A 226 6.85 6.99 10.72
N GLY A 227 7.91 7.78 10.53
CA GLY A 227 9.26 7.31 10.31
C GLY A 227 10.17 7.50 11.54
N ALA A 228 11.17 6.64 11.69
CA ALA A 228 12.27 6.81 12.66
C ALA A 228 13.56 6.15 12.16
N LEU A 229 14.71 6.63 12.64
CA LEU A 229 16.02 6.03 12.35
C LEU A 229 16.33 4.93 13.37
N ASP A 230 16.40 3.68 12.92
CA ASP A 230 16.82 2.57 13.79
C ASP A 230 18.34 2.46 13.86
N LYS A 231 18.94 3.29 14.72
CA LYS A 231 20.40 3.27 14.98
C LYS A 231 20.88 1.98 15.65
N LYS A 232 19.98 1.25 16.31
CA LYS A 232 20.31 0.01 17.04
C LYS A 232 20.17 -1.25 16.18
N CYS A 233 19.66 -1.10 14.96
CA CYS A 233 19.53 -2.18 13.98
C CYS A 233 18.73 -3.38 14.51
N TYR A 234 17.58 -3.13 15.13
CA TYR A 234 16.73 -4.20 15.64
C TYR A 234 16.01 -4.92 14.49
N PRO A 235 15.66 -6.20 14.66
CA PRO A 235 14.90 -6.95 13.69
C PRO A 235 13.43 -6.51 13.74
N TRP A 236 12.82 -6.33 12.57
CA TRP A 236 11.42 -5.91 12.44
C TRP A 236 10.56 -6.99 11.78
N MET A 237 9.25 -6.94 12.03
CA MET A 237 8.25 -7.80 11.40
C MET A 237 6.95 -7.05 11.08
N GLY A 238 6.20 -7.61 10.13
CA GLY A 238 4.87 -7.12 9.77
C GLY A 238 4.90 -5.99 8.75
N ASP A 239 3.96 -5.05 8.88
CA ASP A 239 3.77 -3.94 7.94
C ASP A 239 4.64 -2.72 8.31
N VAL A 240 5.96 -2.91 8.22
CA VAL A 240 6.97 -1.86 8.35
C VAL A 240 7.88 -1.89 7.11
N TYR A 241 8.17 -0.70 6.59
CA TYR A 241 9.06 -0.49 5.46
C TYR A 241 10.45 -0.07 5.94
N HIS A 242 11.47 -0.48 5.21
CA HIS A 242 12.87 -0.15 5.46
C HIS A 242 13.41 0.63 4.28
N LEU A 243 13.88 1.85 4.53
CA LEU A 243 14.49 2.72 3.52
C LEU A 243 16.01 2.57 3.59
N LEU A 244 16.58 1.93 2.58
CA LEU A 244 18.02 1.68 2.47
C LEU A 244 18.57 2.63 1.41
N LYS A 245 19.44 3.57 1.79
CA LYS A 245 19.97 4.57 0.83
C LYS A 245 20.74 3.84 -0.27
N LYS A 246 20.43 4.15 -1.54
CA LYS A 246 21.18 3.59 -2.67
C LYS A 246 22.58 4.17 -2.69
N GLY A 247 23.55 3.38 -3.14
CA GLY A 247 24.94 3.80 -3.32
C GLY A 247 25.27 4.21 -4.76
N ASP A 248 24.28 4.60 -5.57
CA ASP A 248 24.49 4.91 -6.98
C ASP A 248 24.90 6.38 -7.21
N LEU A 249 25.51 6.66 -8.37
CA LEU A 249 25.97 7.99 -8.76
C LEU A 249 24.84 9.03 -8.77
N PHE A 250 23.58 8.63 -8.94
CA PHE A 250 22.43 9.54 -8.97
C PHE A 250 21.98 9.97 -7.58
N SER A 251 22.10 9.08 -6.58
CA SER A 251 21.88 9.38 -5.17
C SER A 251 22.93 10.33 -4.57
N SER A 252 24.10 10.48 -5.22
CA SER A 252 25.19 11.33 -4.72
C SER A 252 24.86 12.83 -4.68
N LYS A 253 23.87 13.27 -5.49
CA LYS A 253 23.38 14.65 -5.49
C LYS A 253 22.29 14.92 -4.45
N PHE A 254 21.81 13.88 -3.77
CA PHE A 254 20.82 14.01 -2.72
C PHE A 254 21.50 14.26 -1.37
N ASP A 255 21.40 15.50 -0.91
CA ASP A 255 22.16 16.06 0.21
C ASP A 255 21.39 16.10 1.54
N MET A 256 20.10 15.75 1.57
CA MET A 256 19.36 15.67 2.83
C MET A 256 19.92 14.58 3.75
N SER A 257 20.09 14.95 5.01
CA SER A 257 20.41 14.06 6.12
C SER A 257 19.22 13.18 6.50
N ASP A 258 19.48 12.09 7.23
CA ASP A 258 18.41 11.23 7.76
C ASP A 258 17.44 12.01 8.66
N THR A 259 17.92 13.03 9.37
CA THR A 259 17.08 13.89 10.22
C THR A 259 16.10 14.71 9.39
N GLU A 260 16.57 15.38 8.33
CA GLU A 260 15.71 16.18 7.46
C GLU A 260 14.68 15.31 6.71
N ILE A 261 15.08 14.09 6.31
CA ILE A 261 14.15 13.11 5.74
C ILE A 261 13.07 12.73 6.74
N LEU A 262 13.44 12.48 7.99
CA LEU A 262 12.49 12.12 9.03
C LEU A 262 11.56 13.28 9.40
N GLU A 263 12.04 14.51 9.37
CA GLU A 263 11.20 15.72 9.52
C GLU A 263 10.20 15.85 8.37
N TYR A 264 10.63 15.56 7.14
CA TYR A 264 9.74 15.59 5.98
C TYR A 264 8.68 14.48 6.01
N LEU A 265 9.03 13.27 6.48
CA LEU A 265 8.11 12.12 6.53
C LEU A 265 7.08 12.20 7.67
N ASN A 266 7.40 12.90 8.76
CA ASN A 266 6.59 12.97 9.97
C ASN A 266 5.79 14.27 10.07
#